data_AF-A0A3L7VPF6-F1
#
_entry.id   AF-A0A3L7VPF6-F1
#
_cell.length_a   1.000
_cell.length_b   1.000
_cell.length_c   1.000
_cell.angle_alpha   90.00
_cell.angle_beta   90.00
_cell.angle_gamma   90.00
#
_symmetry.space_group_name_H-M   'P 1'
#
loop_
_entity.id
_entity.type
_entity.pdbx_description
1 polymer ?
#
loop_
_entity_poly.entity_id
_entity_poly.type
_entity_poly.pdbx_seq_one_letter_code
_entity_poly.pdbx_strand_id
1 'polypeptide(L)'
;SGSDLTELADIQPDPEYLAAFNETLAAAVAELTDQKIREIALLKLEGYANAEIAGCLGTSLTAVERKLRIIREAWAPIFLDPNDRS
;
A
#
# COMPACT_ATOMS: atom_id res chain seq x y z
N SER A 1 -26.48 -13.56 -20.91
CA SER A 1 -26.01 -12.18 -20.75
C SER A 1 -24.83 -12.18 -19.81
N GLY A 2 -23.64 -11.86 -20.29
CA GLY A 2 -22.40 -11.81 -19.51
C GLY A 2 -21.69 -10.48 -19.73
N SER A 3 -22.41 -9.37 -19.54
CA SER A 3 -21.99 -8.02 -19.93
C SER A 3 -21.73 -7.08 -18.74
N ASP A 4 -21.81 -7.55 -17.49
CA ASP A 4 -21.66 -6.66 -16.32
C ASP A 4 -20.21 -6.50 -15.84
N LEU A 5 -19.31 -7.44 -16.16
CA LEU A 5 -17.94 -7.42 -15.61
C LEU A 5 -17.00 -6.46 -16.34
N THR A 6 -17.31 -6.07 -17.57
CA THR A 6 -16.44 -5.19 -18.37
C THR A 6 -16.67 -3.71 -18.05
N GLU A 7 -17.86 -3.33 -17.59
CA GLU A 7 -18.22 -1.93 -17.31
C GLU A 7 -17.62 -1.41 -15.99
N LEU A 8 -17.29 -2.31 -15.05
CA LEU A 8 -16.61 -1.96 -13.79
C LEU A 8 -15.12 -1.64 -13.95
N ALA A 9 -14.48 -2.04 -15.06
CA ALA A 9 -13.04 -1.91 -15.24
C ALA A 9 -12.58 -0.47 -15.59
N ASP A 10 -13.50 0.39 -16.02
CA ASP A 10 -13.21 1.77 -16.46
C ASP A 10 -13.59 2.85 -15.42
N ILE A 11 -13.85 2.47 -14.17
CA ILE A 11 -14.05 3.43 -13.07
C ILE A 11 -12.69 4.06 -12.74
N GLN A 12 -12.35 5.12 -13.46
CA GLN A 12 -11.25 6.00 -13.10
C GLN A 12 -11.73 6.90 -11.95
N PRO A 13 -10.99 6.95 -10.83
CA PRO A 13 -11.27 7.93 -9.79
C PRO A 13 -11.17 9.34 -10.36
N ASP A 14 -11.95 10.25 -9.79
CA ASP A 14 -11.86 11.66 -10.16
C ASP A 14 -10.46 12.24 -9.79
N PRO A 15 -9.98 13.28 -10.51
CA PRO A 15 -8.69 13.88 -10.23
C PRO A 15 -8.52 14.45 -8.81
N GLU A 16 -9.59 14.98 -8.21
CA GLU A 16 -9.55 15.54 -6.85
C GLU A 16 -9.31 14.44 -5.81
N TYR A 17 -9.99 13.30 -5.96
CA TYR A 17 -9.79 12.11 -5.16
C TYR A 17 -8.36 11.57 -5.32
N LEU A 18 -7.83 11.50 -6.54
CA LEU A 18 -6.45 11.06 -6.77
C LEU A 18 -5.44 11.98 -6.07
N ALA A 19 -5.65 13.30 -6.11
CA ALA A 19 -4.78 14.25 -5.42
C ALA A 19 -4.84 14.04 -3.89
N ALA A 20 -6.03 13.97 -3.31
CA ALA A 20 -6.23 13.73 -1.88
C ALA A 20 -5.63 12.38 -1.42
N PHE A 21 -5.79 11.34 -2.24
CA PHE A 21 -5.22 10.03 -1.98
C PHE A 21 -3.69 10.05 -2.02
N ASN A 22 -3.10 10.73 -3.01
CA ASN A 22 -1.65 10.89 -3.09
C ASN A 22 -1.07 11.66 -1.90
N GLU A 23 -1.75 12.71 -1.43
CA GLU A 23 -1.37 13.43 -0.21
C GLU A 23 -1.43 12.52 1.02
N THR A 24 -2.49 11.72 1.15
CA THR A 24 -2.64 10.74 2.23
C THR A 24 -1.53 9.68 2.19
N LEU A 25 -1.21 9.14 1.01
CA LEU A 25 -0.10 8.21 0.82
C LEU A 25 1.25 8.84 1.19
N ALA A 26 1.50 10.09 0.77
CA ALA A 26 2.73 10.80 1.10
C ALA A 26 2.90 10.97 2.61
N ALA A 27 1.83 11.35 3.32
CA ALA A 27 1.82 11.43 4.78
C ALA A 27 2.06 10.04 5.43
N ALA A 28 1.38 9.00 4.94
CA ALA A 28 1.55 7.64 5.46
C ALA A 28 2.97 7.11 5.28
N VAL A 29 3.63 7.41 4.16
CA VAL A 29 5.04 7.07 3.93
C VAL A 29 5.96 7.91 4.82
N ALA A 30 5.62 9.17 5.11
CA ALA A 30 6.40 10.03 5.98
C ALA A 30 6.47 9.49 7.43
N GLU A 31 5.38 8.91 7.94
CA GLU A 31 5.30 8.28 9.27
C GLU A 31 6.23 7.06 9.45
N LEU A 32 6.69 6.44 8.35
CA LEU A 32 7.60 5.29 8.40
C LEU A 32 9.04 5.74 8.72
N THR A 33 9.41 5.75 9.99
CA THR A 33 10.71 6.26 10.48
C THR A 33 11.92 5.40 10.10
N ASP A 34 11.74 4.08 9.92
CA ASP A 34 12.81 3.17 9.48
C ASP A 34 12.97 3.21 7.95
N GLN A 35 14.17 3.56 7.48
CA GLN A 35 14.50 3.67 6.05
C GLN A 35 14.20 2.39 5.27
N LYS A 36 14.50 1.20 5.82
CA LYS A 36 14.18 -0.07 5.17
C LYS A 36 12.68 -0.34 5.15
N ILE A 37 11.95 0.10 6.16
CA ILE A 37 10.48 -0.01 6.17
C ILE A 37 9.89 0.88 5.06
N ARG A 38 10.39 2.11 4.91
CA ARG A 38 9.99 3.01 3.83
C ARG A 38 10.28 2.43 2.45
N GLU A 39 11.47 1.88 2.25
CA GLU A 39 11.88 1.28 0.98
C GLU A 39 11.01 0.06 0.60
N ILE A 40 10.70 -0.81 1.57
CA ILE A 40 9.76 -1.93 1.37
C ILE A 40 8.36 -1.43 1.01
N ALA A 41 7.87 -0.37 1.66
CA ALA A 41 6.56 0.20 1.37
C ALA A 41 6.47 0.75 -0.06
N LEU A 42 7.49 1.49 -0.51
CA LEU A 42 7.56 2.04 -1.86
C LEU A 42 7.59 0.93 -2.93
N LEU A 43 8.47 -0.06 -2.79
CA LEU A 43 8.51 -1.19 -3.72
C LEU A 43 7.18 -1.95 -3.74
N LYS A 44 6.48 -2.03 -2.60
CA LYS A 44 5.17 -2.68 -2.56
C LYS A 44 4.10 -1.91 -3.32
N LEU A 45 4.11 -0.58 -3.22
CA LEU A 45 3.20 0.30 -3.98
C LEU A 45 3.49 0.28 -5.47
N GLU A 46 4.75 0.09 -5.87
CA GLU A 46 5.15 -0.11 -7.27
C GLU A 46 4.72 -1.48 -7.86
N GLY A 47 4.22 -2.40 -7.01
CA GLY A 47 3.67 -3.69 -7.45
C GLY A 47 4.59 -4.89 -7.28
N TYR A 48 5.76 -4.73 -6.63
CA TYR A 48 6.69 -5.83 -6.42
C TYR A 48 6.12 -6.92 -5.49
N ALA A 49 6.44 -8.17 -5.81
CA ALA A 49 6.19 -9.31 -4.94
C ALA A 49 7.18 -9.32 -3.76
N ASN A 50 6.78 -9.91 -2.64
CA ASN A 50 7.60 -9.90 -1.42
C ASN A 50 8.97 -10.58 -1.63
N ALA A 51 9.02 -11.61 -2.48
CA ALA A 51 10.26 -12.29 -2.83
C ALA A 51 11.20 -11.42 -3.69
N GLU A 52 10.64 -10.61 -4.60
CA GLU A 52 11.41 -9.68 -5.41
C GLU A 52 11.99 -8.57 -4.53
N ILE A 53 11.19 -8.01 -3.62
CA ILE A 53 11.65 -7.05 -2.61
C ILE A 53 12.80 -7.62 -1.77
N ALA A 54 12.67 -8.87 -1.33
CA ALA A 54 13.73 -9.55 -0.57
C ALA A 54 15.04 -9.62 -1.37
N GLY A 55 14.94 -9.95 -2.67
CA GLY A 55 16.06 -9.94 -3.60
C GLY A 55 16.68 -8.56 -3.79
N CYS A 56 15.86 -7.53 -4.06
CA CYS A 56 16.32 -6.15 -4.25
C CYS A 56 17.08 -5.60 -3.03
N LEU A 57 16.63 -5.95 -1.82
CA LEU A 57 17.18 -5.41 -0.57
C LEU A 57 18.22 -6.31 0.10
N GLY A 58 18.55 -7.46 -0.51
CA GLY A 58 19.49 -8.43 0.05
C GLY A 58 19.07 -8.94 1.43
N THR A 59 17.77 -9.13 1.65
CA THR A 59 17.20 -9.60 2.93
C THR A 59 16.35 -10.85 2.74
N SER A 60 15.90 -11.46 3.85
CA SER A 60 15.06 -12.66 3.77
C SER A 60 13.59 -12.32 3.51
N LEU A 61 12.86 -13.21 2.85
CA LEU A 61 11.41 -13.09 2.65
C LEU A 61 10.67 -12.86 3.97
N THR A 62 11.02 -13.61 5.02
CA THR A 62 10.43 -13.46 6.36
C THR A 62 10.68 -12.07 6.96
N ALA A 63 11.84 -11.46 6.70
CA ALA A 63 12.11 -10.10 7.15
C ALA A 63 11.21 -9.08 6.45
N VAL A 64 10.99 -9.25 5.14
CA VAL A 64 10.06 -8.43 4.34
C VAL A 64 8.63 -8.58 4.87
N GLU A 65 8.15 -9.80 5.09
CA GLU A 65 6.79 -10.07 5.59
C GLU A 65 6.55 -9.46 6.98
N ARG A 66 7.54 -9.57 7.87
CA ARG A 66 7.48 -8.96 9.20
C ARG A 66 7.41 -7.43 9.11
N LYS A 67 8.21 -6.80 8.24
CA LYS A 67 8.19 -5.35 8.03
C LYS A 67 6.89 -4.89 7.37
N LEU A 68 6.34 -5.65 6.42
CA LEU A 68 5.03 -5.39 5.82
C LEU A 68 3.89 -5.44 6.85
N ARG A 69 3.99 -6.31 7.86
CA ARG A 69 3.04 -6.31 8.98
C ARG A 69 3.13 -5.02 9.79
N ILE A 70 4.35 -4.54 10.10
CA ILE A 70 4.56 -3.26 10.80
C ILE A 70 3.99 -2.10 9.98
N ILE A 71 4.22 -2.07 8.67
CA ILE A 71 3.65 -1.06 7.77
C ILE A 71 2.12 -1.04 7.86
N ARG A 72 1.48 -2.22 7.77
CA ARG A 72 0.02 -2.32 7.88
C ARG A 72 -0.51 -1.83 9.23
N GLU A 73 0.17 -2.16 10.33
CA GLU A 73 -0.20 -1.69 11.66
C GLU A 73 -0.06 -0.16 11.78
N ALA A 74 1.00 0.42 11.20
CA ALA A 74 1.22 1.86 11.20
C ALA A 74 0.19 2.62 10.32
N TRP A 75 -0.24 2.00 9.22
CA TRP A 75 -1.16 2.60 8.27
C TRP A 75 -2.64 2.37 8.59
N ALA A 76 -2.96 1.35 9.38
CA ALA A 76 -4.34 1.06 9.81
C ALA A 76 -5.10 2.30 10.31
N PRO A 77 -4.59 3.12 11.26
CA PRO A 77 -5.31 4.30 11.72
C PRO A 77 -5.42 5.43 10.67
N ILE A 78 -4.65 5.39 9.58
CA ILE A 78 -4.66 6.40 8.51
C ILE A 78 -5.74 6.06 7.47
N PHE A 79 -5.88 4.77 7.13
CA PHE A 79 -6.75 4.33 6.03
C PHE A 79 -8.00 3.56 6.46
N LEU A 80 -8.07 3.11 7.71
CA LEU A 80 -9.25 2.42 8.24
C LEU A 80 -9.92 3.34 9.26
N ASP A 81 -11.19 3.64 9.04
CA ASP A 81 -12.02 4.23 10.08
C ASP A 81 -12.27 3.16 11.16
N PRO A 82 -11.91 3.40 12.44
CA PRO A 82 -12.15 2.43 13.51
C PRO A 82 -13.64 2.10 13.73
N ASN A 83 -14.57 2.91 13.21
CA ASN A 83 -16.01 2.66 13.20
C ASN A 83 -16.49 1.89 11.96
N ASP A 84 -15.65 1.62 10.96
CA ASP A 84 -15.98 0.81 9.80
C ASP A 84 -15.92 -0.69 10.15
N ARG A 85 -16.82 -1.11 11.04
CA ARG A 85 -17.16 -2.52 11.26
C ARG A 85 -18.59 -2.71 10.79
N SER A 86 -18.74 -3.10 9.52
CA SER A 86 -19.98 -3.69 8.99
C SER A 86 -20.43 -4.89 9.81
#